data_AF-A0A9X8R0B1-F1
#
_entry.id   AF-A0A9X8R0B1-F1
#
_cell.length_a   1.000
_cell.length_b   1.000
_cell.length_c   1.000
_cell.angle_alpha   90.00
_cell.angle_beta   90.00
_cell.angle_gamma   90.00
#
_symmetry.space_group_name_H-M   'P 1'
#
loop_
_entity.id
_entity.type
_entity.pdbx_description
1 polymer ?
#
loop_
_entity_poly.entity_id
_entity_poly.type
_entity_poly.pdbx_seq_one_letter_code
_entity_poly.pdbx_strand_id
1 'polypeptide(L)'
;MARPKEFDPHAALTVAMQTFRRRGYEGTSVQDLVDALGINRSSMYAAFGSKHDLYLKALERYSADEKAKAENDLAGDGPALPALRAFLLSYVDAALTDPERSGCLVTHGVMERVPCDPGGHRTAASRPARDGGRLRRPTAAGPGQR
;
A
#
# COMPACT_ATOMS: atom_id res chain seq x y z
N MET A 1 -12.26 -8.63 -40.66
CA MET A 1 -12.55 -8.74 -39.22
C MET A 1 -11.23 -8.77 -38.48
N ALA A 2 -10.95 -7.75 -37.65
CA ALA A 2 -9.70 -7.66 -36.90
C ALA A 2 -9.71 -8.69 -35.76
N ARG A 3 -8.70 -9.57 -35.73
CA ARG A 3 -8.47 -10.49 -34.62
C ARG A 3 -8.23 -9.63 -33.37
N PRO A 4 -9.06 -9.71 -32.32
CA PRO A 4 -8.83 -8.91 -31.12
C PRO A 4 -7.47 -9.30 -30.56
N LYS A 5 -6.64 -8.29 -30.27
CA LYS A 5 -5.34 -8.45 -29.63
C LYS A 5 -5.60 -9.14 -28.29
N GLU A 6 -5.16 -10.38 -28.14
CA GLU A 6 -5.18 -11.07 -26.85
C GLU A 6 -4.36 -10.22 -25.88
N PHE A 7 -4.97 -9.79 -24.78
CA PHE A 7 -4.29 -9.05 -23.74
C PHE A 7 -3.88 -10.02 -22.64
N ASP A 8 -2.76 -9.73 -21.96
CA ASP A 8 -2.32 -10.51 -20.81
C ASP A 8 -3.08 -10.06 -19.54
N PRO A 9 -3.91 -10.93 -18.93
CA PRO A 9 -4.63 -10.59 -17.70
C PRO A 9 -3.72 -10.26 -16.52
N HIS A 10 -2.51 -10.83 -16.45
CA HIS A 10 -1.57 -10.55 -15.35
C HIS A 10 -0.94 -9.16 -15.47
N ALA A 11 -0.51 -8.78 -16.67
CA ALA A 11 -0.07 -7.42 -16.95
C ALA A 11 -1.20 -6.41 -16.70
N ALA A 12 -2.41 -6.69 -17.18
CA ALA A 12 -3.58 -5.83 -16.96
C ALA A 12 -3.92 -5.67 -15.47
N LEU A 13 -3.81 -6.75 -14.67
CA LEU A 13 -4.02 -6.69 -13.23
C LEU A 13 -2.97 -5.81 -12.54
N THR A 14 -1.72 -5.86 -12.98
CA THR A 14 -0.65 -4.99 -12.46
C THR A 14 -0.95 -3.52 -12.74
N VAL A 15 -1.40 -3.20 -13.96
CA VAL A 15 -1.79 -1.84 -14.34
C VAL A 15 -3.01 -1.36 -13.55
N ALA A 16 -4.01 -2.22 -13.36
CA ALA A 16 -5.18 -1.92 -12.54
C ALA A 16 -4.78 -1.62 -11.09
N MET A 17 -3.90 -2.44 -10.50
CA MET A 17 -3.35 -2.25 -9.16
C MET A 17 -2.67 -0.88 -9.01
N GLN A 18 -1.82 -0.48 -9.94
CA GLN A 18 -1.18 0.84 -9.90
C GLN A 18 -2.18 1.99 -10.07
N THR A 19 -3.21 1.79 -10.89
CA THR A 19 -4.27 2.78 -11.10
C THR A 19 -5.07 3.01 -9.81
N PHE A 20 -5.52 1.93 -9.16
CA PHE A 20 -6.18 2.02 -7.85
C PHE A 20 -5.25 2.55 -6.76
N ARG A 21 -3.95 2.25 -6.82
CA ARG A 21 -2.99 2.78 -5.84
C ARG A 21 -2.92 4.31 -5.93
N ARG A 22 -2.80 4.85 -7.13
CA ARG A 22 -2.70 6.29 -7.39
C ARG A 22 -3.99 7.04 -7.10
N ARG A 23 -5.14 6.50 -7.50
CA ARG A 23 -6.42 7.23 -7.49
C ARG A 23 -7.42 6.76 -6.43
N GLY A 24 -7.12 5.67 -5.74
CA GLY A 24 -8.06 5.01 -4.84
C GLY A 24 -9.13 4.21 -5.58
N TYR A 25 -9.97 3.48 -4.84
CA TYR A 25 -11.05 2.70 -5.42
C TYR A 25 -12.18 3.61 -5.91
N GLU A 26 -12.67 4.52 -5.05
CA GLU A 26 -13.78 5.42 -5.39
C GLU A 26 -13.34 6.45 -6.45
N GLY A 27 -12.11 6.96 -6.35
CA GLY A 27 -11.55 7.92 -7.32
C GLY A 27 -11.20 7.35 -8.70
N THR A 28 -11.33 6.03 -8.91
CA THR A 28 -11.06 5.37 -10.20
C THR A 28 -12.37 5.00 -10.89
N SER A 29 -12.67 5.56 -12.07
CA SER A 29 -13.82 5.13 -12.86
C SER A 29 -13.53 3.86 -13.66
N VAL A 30 -14.58 3.19 -14.15
CA VAL A 30 -14.42 2.08 -15.12
C VAL A 30 -13.75 2.57 -16.40
N GLN A 31 -14.00 3.82 -16.81
CA GLN A 31 -13.37 4.38 -18.00
C GLN A 31 -11.86 4.54 -17.80
N ASP A 32 -11.43 5.05 -16.64
CA ASP A 32 -10.01 5.17 -16.32
C ASP A 32 -9.29 3.81 -16.35
N LEU A 33 -9.95 2.74 -15.90
CA LEU A 33 -9.40 1.39 -15.96
C LEU A 33 -9.28 0.89 -17.40
N VAL A 34 -10.33 1.03 -18.19
CA VAL A 34 -10.34 0.63 -19.61
C VAL A 34 -9.24 1.37 -20.39
N ASP A 35 -9.09 2.68 -20.16
CA ASP A 35 -8.08 3.51 -20.78
C ASP A 35 -6.66 3.12 -20.32
N ALA A 36 -6.45 2.88 -19.03
CA ALA A 36 -5.16 2.46 -18.49
C ALA A 36 -4.76 1.05 -18.96
N LEU A 37 -5.70 0.12 -19.02
CA LEU A 37 -5.47 -1.27 -19.42
C LEU A 37 -5.33 -1.41 -20.94
N GLY A 38 -5.77 -0.42 -21.73
CA GLY A 38 -5.73 -0.46 -23.18
C GLY A 38 -6.68 -1.51 -23.78
N ILE A 39 -7.74 -1.88 -23.07
CA ILE A 39 -8.74 -2.86 -23.48
C ILE A 39 -10.11 -2.19 -23.58
N ASN A 40 -11.10 -2.87 -24.16
CA ASN A 40 -12.48 -2.38 -24.12
C ASN A 40 -13.20 -2.82 -22.83
N ARG A 41 -14.30 -2.15 -22.50
CA ARG A 41 -15.10 -2.41 -21.29
C ARG A 41 -15.64 -3.85 -21.21
N SER A 42 -16.03 -4.44 -22.34
CA SER A 42 -16.52 -5.82 -22.40
C SER A 42 -15.42 -6.81 -22.03
N SER A 43 -14.21 -6.65 -22.58
CA SER A 43 -13.03 -7.45 -22.25
C SER A 43 -12.63 -7.34 -20.78
N MET A 44 -12.74 -6.15 -20.19
CA MET A 44 -12.48 -5.94 -18.76
C MET A 44 -13.45 -6.77 -17.90
N TYR A 45 -14.75 -6.65 -18.16
CA TYR A 45 -15.76 -7.40 -17.40
C TYR A 45 -15.69 -8.91 -17.66
N ALA A 46 -15.41 -9.33 -18.89
CA ALA A 46 -15.26 -10.75 -19.23
C ALA A 46 -14.08 -11.40 -18.48
N ALA A 47 -12.96 -10.70 -18.31
CA ALA A 47 -11.79 -11.25 -17.64
C ALA A 47 -11.79 -11.09 -16.12
N PHE A 48 -12.36 -9.99 -15.61
CA PHE A 48 -12.24 -9.62 -14.21
C PHE A 48 -13.56 -9.59 -13.44
N GLY A 49 -14.71 -9.72 -14.11
CA GLY A 49 -16.03 -9.67 -13.48
C GLY A 49 -16.54 -8.24 -13.37
N SER A 50 -16.25 -7.57 -12.26
CA SER A 50 -16.63 -6.18 -11.98
C SER A 50 -15.43 -5.30 -11.62
N LYS A 51 -15.65 -3.98 -11.50
CA LYS A 51 -14.63 -3.06 -10.92
C LYS A 51 -14.24 -3.51 -9.51
N HIS A 52 -15.21 -4.00 -8.73
CA HIS A 52 -14.99 -4.46 -7.37
C HIS A 52 -14.12 -5.73 -7.35
N ASP A 53 -14.44 -6.71 -8.19
CA ASP A 53 -13.65 -7.95 -8.31
C ASP A 53 -12.22 -7.67 -8.78
N LEU A 54 -12.05 -6.77 -9.76
CA LEU A 54 -10.73 -6.33 -10.21
C LEU A 54 -9.95 -5.65 -9.07
N TYR A 55 -10.61 -4.84 -8.24
CA TYR A 55 -9.99 -4.21 -7.08
C TYR A 55 -9.56 -5.23 -6.02
N LEU A 56 -10.40 -6.23 -5.72
CA LEU A 56 -10.04 -7.29 -4.77
C LEU A 56 -8.85 -8.12 -5.27
N LYS A 57 -8.83 -8.49 -6.56
CA LYS A 57 -7.69 -9.16 -7.19
C LYS A 57 -6.42 -8.31 -7.15
N ALA A 58 -6.56 -7.00 -7.34
CA ALA A 58 -5.43 -6.07 -7.26
C ALA A 58 -4.89 -5.94 -5.82
N LEU A 59 -5.76 -5.93 -4.81
CA LEU A 59 -5.38 -5.96 -3.41
C LEU A 59 -4.65 -7.25 -3.04
N GLU A 60 -5.18 -8.41 -3.47
CA GLU A 60 -4.57 -9.71 -3.22
C GLU A 60 -3.16 -9.78 -3.83
N ARG A 61 -3.01 -9.34 -5.08
CA ARG A 61 -1.70 -9.24 -5.73
C ARG A 61 -0.76 -8.30 -4.98
N TYR A 62 -1.24 -7.12 -4.60
CA TYR A 62 -0.44 -6.15 -3.85
C TYR A 62 0.07 -6.76 -2.53
N SER A 63 -0.80 -7.44 -1.77
CA SER A 63 -0.41 -8.11 -0.53
C SER A 63 0.59 -9.25 -0.75
N ALA A 64 0.44 -10.02 -1.84
CA ALA A 64 1.38 -11.07 -2.20
C ALA A 64 2.76 -10.50 -2.57
N ASP A 65 2.81 -9.42 -3.35
CA ASP A 65 4.05 -8.77 -3.76
C ASP A 65 4.80 -8.17 -2.55
N GLU A 66 4.08 -7.49 -1.65
CA GLU A 66 4.64 -6.93 -0.40
C GLU A 66 5.18 -8.04 0.52
N LYS A 67 4.45 -9.16 0.62
CA LYS A 67 4.89 -10.32 1.40
C LYS A 67 6.14 -10.95 0.80
N ALA A 68 6.16 -11.20 -0.50
CA ALA A 68 7.31 -11.78 -1.18
C ALA A 68 8.57 -10.90 -1.05
N LYS A 69 8.39 -9.57 -1.13
CA LYS A 69 9.46 -8.61 -0.85
C LYS A 69 9.99 -8.73 0.57
N ALA A 70 9.09 -8.76 1.57
CA ALA A 70 9.48 -8.90 2.97
C ALA A 70 10.21 -10.23 3.23
N GLU A 71 9.73 -11.33 2.67
CA GLU A 71 10.39 -12.64 2.75
C GLU A 71 11.80 -12.56 2.14
N ASN A 72 11.95 -11.99 0.96
CA ASN A 72 13.25 -11.83 0.31
C ASN A 72 14.22 -10.95 1.11
N ASP A 73 13.76 -9.79 1.59
CA ASP A 73 14.60 -8.81 2.27
C ASP A 73 15.02 -9.26 3.68
N LEU A 74 14.26 -10.18 4.29
CA LEU A 74 14.46 -10.65 5.66
C LEU A 74 14.95 -12.11 5.76
N ALA A 75 15.09 -12.83 4.65
CA ALA A 75 15.49 -14.25 4.63
C ALA A 75 16.99 -14.52 4.91
N GLY A 76 17.83 -13.50 5.02
CA GLY A 76 19.28 -13.68 5.19
C GLY A 76 19.67 -14.16 6.60
N ASP A 77 20.74 -14.98 6.67
CA ASP A 77 21.32 -15.48 7.92
C ASP A 77 22.13 -14.42 8.72
N GLY A 78 22.08 -13.16 8.29
CA GLY A 78 22.79 -12.05 8.91
C GLY A 78 22.10 -11.51 10.17
N PRO A 79 22.68 -10.49 10.82
CA PRO A 79 22.06 -9.87 11.98
C PRO A 79 20.68 -9.27 11.63
N ALA A 80 19.65 -9.65 12.40
CA ALA A 80 18.27 -9.30 12.12
C ALA A 80 17.99 -7.78 12.14
N LEU A 81 18.62 -7.02 13.03
CA LEU A 81 18.38 -5.58 13.17
C LEU A 81 18.81 -4.77 11.94
N PRO A 82 20.02 -4.96 11.38
CA PRO A 82 20.39 -4.39 10.09
C PRO A 82 19.43 -4.71 8.94
N ALA A 83 18.99 -5.97 8.80
CA ALA A 83 18.05 -6.38 7.76
C ALA A 83 16.70 -5.67 7.91
N LEU A 84 16.14 -5.66 9.13
CA LEU A 84 14.91 -4.93 9.43
C LEU A 84 15.04 -3.43 9.15
N ARG A 85 16.18 -2.82 9.50
CA ARG A 85 16.43 -1.40 9.23
C ARG A 85 16.43 -1.12 7.72
N ALA A 86 17.12 -1.95 6.93
CA ALA A 86 17.17 -1.80 5.48
C ALA A 86 15.77 -1.97 4.85
N PHE A 87 15.04 -3.01 5.27
CA PHE A 87 13.66 -3.25 4.84
C PHE A 87 12.76 -2.03 5.09
N LEU A 88 12.77 -1.48 6.31
CA LEU A 88 11.96 -0.29 6.65
C LEU A 88 12.38 0.96 5.85
N LEU A 89 13.69 1.17 5.67
CA LEU A 89 14.20 2.29 4.88
C LEU A 89 13.80 2.17 3.40
N SER A 90 13.68 0.96 2.86
CA SER A 90 13.22 0.76 1.48
C SER A 90 11.83 1.35 1.21
N TYR A 91 10.93 1.36 2.20
CA TYR A 91 9.62 2.00 2.07
C TYR A 91 9.71 3.51 2.11
N VAL A 92 10.63 4.06 2.91
CA VAL A 92 10.90 5.50 2.97
C VAL A 92 11.45 5.96 1.62
N ASP A 93 12.45 5.25 1.09
CA ASP A 93 13.05 5.56 -0.21
C ASP A 93 11.99 5.49 -1.31
N ALA A 94 11.20 4.41 -1.36
CA ALA A 94 10.11 4.27 -2.33
C ALA A 94 9.11 5.43 -2.25
N ALA A 95 8.73 5.85 -1.04
CA ALA A 95 7.80 6.96 -0.83
C ALA A 95 8.40 8.33 -1.21
N LEU A 96 9.70 8.53 -1.01
CA LEU A 96 10.39 9.77 -1.39
C LEU A 96 10.63 9.87 -2.90
N THR A 97 10.76 8.73 -3.58
CA THR A 97 10.97 8.67 -5.04
C THR A 97 9.68 8.59 -5.84
N ASP A 98 8.52 8.40 -5.21
CA ASP A 98 7.23 8.36 -5.89
C ASP A 98 6.73 9.79 -6.19
N PRO A 99 6.75 10.24 -7.47
CA PRO A 99 6.32 11.59 -7.82
C PRO A 99 4.83 11.84 -7.55
N GLU A 100 4.01 10.78 -7.60
CA GLU A 100 2.56 10.85 -7.40
C GLU A 100 2.18 10.75 -5.92
N ARG A 101 3.14 10.42 -5.03
CA ARG A 101 2.92 10.20 -3.59
C ARG A 101 1.74 9.26 -3.33
N SER A 102 1.62 8.20 -4.12
CA SER A 102 0.46 7.30 -4.20
C SER A 102 0.24 6.48 -2.91
N GLY A 103 1.22 6.46 -2.00
CA GLY A 103 1.12 5.79 -0.71
C GLY A 103 0.91 4.28 -0.84
N CYS A 104 0.28 3.68 0.18
CA CYS A 104 -0.10 2.27 0.19
C CYS A 104 -1.52 2.08 -0.33
N LEU A 105 -1.72 1.10 -1.21
CA LEU A 105 -3.02 0.78 -1.80
C LEU A 105 -4.08 0.47 -0.72
N VAL A 106 -3.69 -0.24 0.34
CA VAL A 106 -4.57 -0.58 1.47
C VAL A 106 -4.97 0.68 2.23
N THR A 107 -4.02 1.56 2.53
CA THR A 107 -4.33 2.80 3.26
C THR A 107 -5.24 3.71 2.46
N HIS A 108 -5.05 3.82 1.14
CA HIS A 108 -5.94 4.63 0.30
C HIS A 108 -7.38 4.10 0.33
N GLY A 109 -7.56 2.78 0.17
CA GLY A 109 -8.90 2.17 0.21
C GLY A 109 -9.61 2.31 1.57
N VAL A 110 -8.87 2.35 2.68
CA VAL A 110 -9.43 2.61 4.02
C VAL A 110 -9.76 4.10 4.19
N MET A 111 -8.86 4.99 3.79
CA MET A 111 -9.03 6.44 3.96
C MET A 111 -10.21 7.00 3.14
N GLU A 112 -10.53 6.41 1.99
CA GLU A 112 -11.72 6.76 1.20
C GLU A 112 -13.05 6.54 1.96
N ARG A 113 -13.05 5.68 2.98
CA ARG A 113 -14.24 5.34 3.77
C ARG A 113 -14.33 6.09 5.09
N VAL A 114 -13.30 6.86 5.44
CA VAL A 114 -13.31 7.70 6.64
C VAL A 114 -14.08 8.97 6.32
N PRO A 115 -15.15 9.32 7.05
CA PRO A 115 -15.81 10.61 6.91
C PRO A 115 -14.77 11.72 7.14
N CYS A 116 -14.46 12.48 6.09
CA CYS A 116 -13.61 13.65 6.21
C CYS A 116 -14.47 14.79 6.77
N ASP A 117 -14.04 15.41 7.86
CA ASP A 117 -14.68 16.60 8.43
C ASP A 117 -14.73 17.71 7.35
N PRO A 118 -15.91 18.26 7.01
CA PRO A 118 -16.02 19.34 6.03
C PRO A 118 -15.21 20.60 6.41
N GLY A 119 -14.86 20.76 7.68
CA GLY A 119 -13.85 21.72 8.12
C GLY A 119 -12.46 21.16 7.88
N GLY A 120 -11.92 21.33 6.66
CA GLY A 120 -10.56 20.93 6.29
C GLY A 120 -9.48 21.60 7.15
N HIS A 121 -9.33 21.15 8.39
CA HIS A 121 -8.25 21.52 9.27
C HIS A 121 -7.12 20.52 9.03
N ARG A 122 -6.11 21.03 8.33
CA ARG A 122 -4.79 20.42 8.23
C ARG A 122 -4.25 20.20 9.65
N THR A 123 -4.45 19.01 10.20
CA THR A 123 -3.63 18.50 11.29
C THR A 123 -3.49 17.00 11.15
N ALA A 124 -2.43 16.61 10.45
CA ALA A 124 -1.65 15.45 10.83
C ALA A 124 -1.01 15.70 12.22
N ALA A 125 -1.82 15.91 13.26
CA ALA A 125 -1.40 16.03 14.65
C ALA A 125 -2.61 16.03 15.59
N SER A 126 -3.18 14.85 15.83
CA SER A 126 -3.71 14.52 17.15
C SER A 126 -3.61 13.01 17.33
N ARG A 127 -2.38 12.55 17.59
CA ARG A 127 -2.24 11.37 18.46
C ARG A 127 -3.10 11.70 19.69
N PRO A 128 -4.10 10.88 20.07
CA PRO A 128 -4.64 11.01 21.41
C PRO A 128 -3.43 10.96 22.34
N ALA A 129 -3.28 11.99 23.17
CA ALA A 129 -2.25 12.02 24.19
C ALA A 129 -2.32 10.66 24.89
N ARG A 130 -1.27 9.84 24.71
CA ARG A 130 -1.06 8.73 25.61
C ARG A 130 -0.86 9.40 26.95
N ASP A 131 -1.90 9.28 27.76
CA ASP A 131 -1.91 9.62 29.16
C ASP A 131 -0.59 9.15 29.78
N GLY A 132 -0.01 10.01 30.60
CA GLY A 132 1.36 9.93 31.08
C GLY A 132 1.59 8.70 31.95
N GLY A 133 1.73 7.53 31.31
CA GLY A 133 2.26 6.30 31.89
C GLY A 133 3.74 6.51 32.16
N ARG A 134 4.02 7.09 33.33
CA ARG A 134 5.32 7.27 33.96
C ARG A 134 6.20 6.02 33.76
N LEU A 135 7.04 6.03 32.74
CA LEU A 135 8.17 5.11 32.62
C LEU A 135 9.09 5.40 33.81
N ARG A 136 8.90 4.66 34.91
CA ARG A 136 9.87 4.57 36.00
C ARG A 136 11.20 4.18 35.36
N ARG A 137 12.18 5.08 35.43
CA ARG A 137 13.58 4.73 35.17
C ARG A 137 13.94 3.54 36.07
N PRO A 138 14.51 2.44 35.55
CA PRO A 138 15.25 1.54 36.42
C PRO A 138 16.47 2.32 36.91
N THR A 139 16.47 2.66 38.20
CA THR A 139 17.68 3.08 38.91
C THR A 139 18.68 1.95 38.81
N ALA A 140 19.79 2.19 38.11
CA ALA A 140 20.97 1.36 38.21
C ALA A 140 21.40 1.34 39.69
N ALA A 141 21.24 0.20 40.35
CA ALA A 141 21.92 -0.09 41.60
C ALA A 141 23.40 -0.32 41.26
N GLY A 142 24.23 0.69 41.52
CA GLY A 142 25.68 0.52 41.56
C GLY A 142 26.08 -0.40 42.74
N PRO A 143 27.19 -1.14 42.61
CA PRO A 143 27.59 -2.13 43.60
C PRO A 143 28.06 -1.44 44.89
N GLY A 144 27.48 -1.86 46.02
CA GLY A 144 27.92 -1.49 47.34
C GLY A 144 29.28 -2.13 47.65
N GLN A 145 30.17 -1.28 48.13
CA GLN A 145 31.49 -1.60 48.67
C GLN A 145 31.36 -2.49 49.93
N ARG A 146 32.25 -3.48 50.04
CA ARG A 146 32.83 -3.96 51.30
C ARG A 146 34.29 -4.23 51.07
#